data_AF-A0A4S0MXM5-F1
#
_entry.id   AF-A0A4S0MXM5-F1
#
_cell.length_a   1.000
_cell.length_b   1.000
_cell.length_c   1.000
_cell.angle_alpha   90.00
_cell.angle_beta   90.00
_cell.angle_gamma   90.00
#
_symmetry.space_group_name_H-M   'P 1'
#
loop_
_entity.id
_entity.type
_entity.pdbx_description
1 polymer ?
#
loop_
_entity_poly.entity_id
_entity_poly.type
_entity_poly.pdbx_seq_one_letter_code
_entity_poly.pdbx_strand_id
1 'polypeptide(L)' 'MAVIFELAVQGAQMFSVLLLAPLLIGFVRKVKARLVRRQGPSVIQP' A
#
# COMPACT_ATOMS: atom_id res chain seq x y z
N MET A 1 -8.87 10.34 30.36
CA MET A 1 -8.05 9.16 30.00
C MET A 1 -8.45 8.71 28.60
N ALA A 2 -7.82 9.21 27.52
CA ALA A 2 -8.14 8.75 26.15
C ALA A 2 -7.15 9.23 25.07
N VAL A 3 -6.56 10.42 25.20
CA VAL A 3 -5.78 11.05 24.11
C VAL A 3 -4.60 10.20 23.62
N ILE A 4 -3.86 9.56 24.53
CA ILE A 4 -2.73 8.67 24.16
C ILE A 4 -3.22 7.48 23.34
N PHE A 5 -4.37 6.90 23.70
CA PHE A 5 -4.95 5.78 22.97
C PHE A 5 -5.45 6.22 21.59
N GLU A 6 -6.10 7.38 21.50
CA GLU A 6 -6.55 7.96 20.23
C GLU A 6 -5.38 8.25 19.28
N LEU A 7 -4.28 8.83 19.79
CA LEU A 7 -3.06 9.06 19.01
C LEU A 7 -2.41 7.75 18.55
N ALA A 8 -2.41 6.71 19.39
CA ALA A 8 -1.88 5.40 19.01
C ALA A 8 -2.71 4.75 17.88
N VAL A 9 -4.04 4.81 17.98
CA VAL A 9 -4.95 4.31 16.95
C VAL A 9 -4.79 5.11 15.64
N GLN A 10 -4.70 6.44 15.72
CA GLN A 10 -4.47 7.30 14.57
C GLN A 10 -3.12 6.99 13.90
N GLY A 11 -2.06 6.83 14.70
CA GLY A 11 -0.73 6.44 14.21
C GLY A 11 -0.76 5.10 13.49
N ALA A 12 -1.43 4.10 14.06
CA ALA A 12 -1.60 2.78 13.44
C ALA A 12 -2.40 2.85 12.12
N GLN A 13 -3.43 3.71 12.05
CA GLN A 13 -4.19 3.94 10.83
C GLN A 13 -3.33 4.56 9.73
N MET A 14 -2.59 5.63 10.04
CA MET A 14 -1.69 6.27 9.07
C MET A 14 -0.59 5.31 8.60
N PHE A 15 0.00 4.55 9.51
CA PHE A 15 1.02 3.55 9.18
C PHE A 15 0.47 2.46 8.25
N SER A 16 -0.77 2.02 8.48
CA SER A 16 -1.46 1.08 7.60
C SER A 16 -1.64 1.65 6.19
N VAL A 17 -1.97 2.93 6.05
CA VAL A 17 -2.06 3.61 4.74
C VAL A 17 -0.70 3.67 4.06
N LEU A 18 0.37 4.01 4.78
CA LEU A 18 1.74 4.07 4.25
C LEU A 18 2.22 2.72 3.71
N LEU A 19 1.83 1.62 4.35
CA LEU A 19 2.17 0.27 3.88
C LEU A 19 1.27 -0.19 2.72
N LEU A 20 -0.04 0.00 2.82
CA LEU A 20 -1.00 -0.54 1.85
C LEU A 20 -1.01 0.24 0.53
N ALA A 21 -0.90 1.57 0.55
CA ALA A 21 -0.96 2.40 -0.64
C ALA A 21 0.07 2.01 -1.74
N PRO A 22 1.38 1.91 -1.46
CA PRO A 22 2.36 1.54 -2.48
C PRO A 22 2.16 0.10 -2.98
N LEU A 23 1.76 -0.82 -2.11
CA LEU A 23 1.50 -2.22 -2.48
C LEU A 23 0.32 -2.34 -3.45
N LEU A 24 -0.77 -1.60 -3.20
CA LEU A 24 -1.93 -1.55 -4.09
C LEU A 24 -1.58 -0.93 -5.45
N ILE A 25 -0.78 0.14 -5.47
CA ILE A 25 -0.28 0.76 -6.71
C ILE A 25 0.56 -0.25 -7.52
N GLY A 26 1.51 -0.91 -6.87
CA GLY A 26 2.34 -1.96 -7.50
C GLY A 26 1.51 -3.15 -7.98
N PHE A 27 0.47 -3.54 -7.25
CA PHE A 27 -0.47 -4.58 -7.65
C PHE A 27 -1.23 -4.21 -8.93
N VAL A 28 -1.78 -3.00 -9.01
CA VAL A 28 -2.47 -2.51 -10.21
C VAL A 28 -1.54 -2.48 -11.42
N ARG A 29 -0.28 -2.02 -11.25
CA ARG A 29 0.75 -2.07 -12.31
C ARG A 29 0.98 -3.50 -12.80
N LYS A 30 1.12 -4.46 -11.89
CA LYS A 30 1.32 -5.89 -12.22
C LYS A 30 0.11 -6.51 -12.91
N VAL A 31 -1.10 -6.17 -12.48
CA VAL A 31 -2.35 -6.62 -13.14
C VAL A 31 -2.42 -6.10 -14.56
N LYS A 32 -2.23 -4.78 -14.76
CA LYS A 32 -2.23 -4.16 -16.10
C LYS A 32 -1.22 -4.79 -17.03
N ALA A 33 0.01 -5.04 -16.55
CA ALA A 33 1.03 -5.68 -17.37
C ALA A 33 0.63 -7.10 -17.80
N ARG A 34 0.05 -7.90 -16.89
CA ARG A 34 -0.46 -9.25 -17.21
C ARG A 34 -1.62 -9.22 -18.22
N LEU A 35 -2.52 -8.24 -18.12
CA LEU A 35 -3.61 -8.07 -19.09
C LEU A 35 -3.09 -7.79 -20.51
N VAL A 36 -1.97 -7.07 -20.62
CA VAL A 36 -1.31 -6.77 -21.91
C VAL A 36 -0.32 -7.88 -22.30
N ARG A 37 -0.31 -9.03 -21.60
CA ARG A 37 0.64 -10.15 -21.79
C ARG A 37 2.11 -9.74 -21.74
N ARG A 38 2.43 -8.69 -20.99
CA ARG A 38 3.81 -8.25 -20.72
C ARG A 38 4.23 -8.69 -19.33
N GLN A 39 5.50 -9.03 -19.17
CA GLN A 39 6.08 -9.19 -17.84
C GLN A 39 6.09 -7.82 -17.16
N GLY A 40 5.24 -7.65 -16.14
CA GLY A 40 5.14 -6.39 -15.41
C GLY A 40 6.34 -6.11 -14.53
N PRO A 41 6.62 -4.83 -14.23
CA PRO A 41 7.64 -4.44 -13.26
C PRO A 41 7.34 -5.04 -11.87
N SER A 42 8.37 -5.24 -11.04
CA SER A 42 8.21 -5.84 -9.72
C SER A 42 7.36 -4.94 -8.81
N VAL A 43 6.50 -5.55 -7.97
CA VAL A 43 5.57 -4.84 -7.06
C VAL A 43 6.32 -4.04 -5.99
N ILE A 44 7.56 -4.43 -5.68
CA ILE A 44 8.43 -3.78 -4.68
C ILE A 44 9.34 -2.72 -5.33
N GLN A 45 9.29 -2.58 -6.67
CA GLN A 45 10.11 -1.59 -7.39
C GLN A 45 9.39 -0.24 -7.41
N PRO A 46 10.03 0.86 -6.98
CA PRO A 46 9.55 2.22 -7.22
C PRO A 46 9.17 2.40 -8.71
#